data_AF-A0A1X7SL65-F1
#
_entry.id   AF-A0A1X7SL65-F1
#
_cell.length_a   1.000
_cell.length_b   1.000
_cell.length_c   1.000
_cell.angle_alpha   90.00
_cell.angle_beta   90.00
_cell.angle_gamma   90.00
#
_symmetry.space_group_name_H-M   'P 1'
#
loop_
_entity.id
_entity.type
_entity.pdbx_description
1 polymer ?
#
loop_
_entity_poly.entity_id
_entity_poly.type
_entity_poly.pdbx_seq_one_letter_code
_entity_poly.pdbx_strand_id
1 'polypeptide(L)'
;MLKKALKAIFKVSWRQLFVLALYALLFIVIFIFMIIGFGMFSQDHDEYEYLNSSADAYWNLIVYLSTANSPDIATPAYEHHRLYYLYFCIFYFIGYVLILKVIAAFYAINFLSFLEESMKRTWNHQQHSLDLAFNRMKNNENKIDSIELIKILTSLNIHWDGVKIEDKLENDDFKEKIREVFYKRQETKEYLPIDSAKARPIIKCLSFLTNLLSFLLGVCQFSALTVLVIKDHNDNIEDYDSTMAKTMMGFSVALGIEIITKLVLAVMNLAIYCNRESSNKKESSNEDESSNKKESSNEDE
;
A
#
# COMPACT_ATOMS: atom_id res chain seq x y z
N MET A 1 36.65 -5.72 13.97
CA MET A 1 35.24 -5.80 13.53
C MET A 1 34.28 -5.01 14.43
N LEU A 2 34.48 -5.04 15.76
CA LEU A 2 33.68 -4.29 16.75
C LEU A 2 33.51 -2.78 16.44
N LYS A 3 34.59 -2.07 16.07
CA LYS A 3 34.54 -0.64 15.73
C LYS A 3 33.67 -0.32 14.51
N LYS A 4 33.61 -1.23 13.52
CA LYS A 4 32.77 -1.08 12.32
C LYS A 4 31.30 -1.35 12.65
N ALA A 5 31.04 -2.37 13.46
CA ALA A 5 29.69 -2.66 13.97
C ALA A 5 29.16 -1.54 14.86
N LEU A 6 29.97 -1.01 15.78
CA LEU A 6 29.60 0.10 16.66
C LEU A 6 29.30 1.38 15.86
N LYS A 7 30.11 1.68 14.84
CA LYS A 7 29.88 2.82 13.94
C LYS A 7 28.62 2.64 13.09
N ALA A 8 28.29 1.41 12.69
CA ALA A 8 27.04 1.10 12.00
C ALA A 8 25.82 1.24 12.92
N ILE A 9 25.90 0.75 14.16
CA ILE A 9 24.86 0.92 15.19
C ILE A 9 24.62 2.41 15.47
N PHE A 10 25.68 3.19 15.64
CA PHE A 10 25.58 4.64 15.86
C PHE A 10 25.00 5.39 14.65
N LYS A 11 25.31 4.96 13.41
CA LYS A 11 24.76 5.52 12.18
C LYS A 11 23.27 5.19 11.99
N VAL A 12 22.86 3.95 12.34
CA VAL A 12 21.44 3.55 12.35
C VAL A 12 20.67 4.35 13.42
N SER A 13 21.30 4.61 14.58
CA SER A 13 20.71 5.34 15.71
C SER A 13 20.22 6.76 15.35
N TRP A 14 20.93 7.47 14.48
CA TRP A 14 20.57 8.85 14.12
C TRP A 14 19.27 8.99 13.33
N ARG A 15 18.98 8.02 12.46
CA ARG A 15 17.71 8.00 11.73
C ARG A 15 16.55 7.57 12.63
N GLN A 16 16.83 6.73 13.63
CA GLN A 16 15.85 6.29 14.64
C GLN A 16 15.52 7.40 15.65
N LEU A 17 16.45 8.32 15.93
CA LEU A 17 16.24 9.48 16.79
C LEU A 17 15.09 10.39 16.29
N PHE A 18 14.94 10.56 14.97
CA PHE A 18 13.83 11.32 14.41
C PHE A 18 12.47 10.67 14.71
N VAL A 19 12.36 9.35 14.55
CA VAL A 19 11.11 8.62 14.88
C VAL A 19 10.84 8.65 16.38
N LEU A 20 11.88 8.49 17.19
CA LEU A 20 11.77 8.58 18.63
C LEU A 20 11.24 9.96 19.04
N ALA A 21 11.69 11.03 18.38
CA ALA A 21 11.16 12.37 18.58
C ALA A 21 9.68 12.50 18.17
N LEU A 22 9.24 11.83 17.10
CA LEU A 22 7.82 11.78 16.71
C LEU A 22 6.94 11.01 17.71
N TYR A 23 7.43 9.89 18.25
CA TYR A 23 6.75 9.17 19.33
C TYR A 23 6.70 10.00 20.62
N ALA A 24 7.79 10.69 20.96
CA ALA A 24 7.81 11.61 22.09
C ALA A 24 6.80 12.76 21.90
N LEU A 25 6.74 13.35 20.69
CA LEU A 25 5.74 14.35 20.32
C LEU A 25 4.32 13.80 20.47
N LEU A 26 4.06 12.57 20.02
CA LEU A 26 2.76 11.93 20.18
C LEU A 26 2.35 11.83 21.65
N PHE A 27 3.23 11.35 22.52
CA PHE A 27 2.96 11.25 23.96
C PHE A 27 2.79 12.63 24.62
N ILE A 28 3.54 13.63 24.20
CA ILE A 28 3.36 15.02 24.64
C ILE A 28 1.99 15.55 24.22
N VAL A 29 1.54 15.28 22.99
CA VAL A 29 0.19 15.67 22.52
C VAL A 29 -0.88 14.99 23.38
N ILE A 30 -0.77 13.68 23.63
CA ILE A 30 -1.72 12.96 24.49
C ILE A 30 -1.73 13.56 25.90
N PHE A 31 -0.56 13.90 26.45
CA PHE A 31 -0.44 14.51 27.77
C PHE A 31 -1.07 15.91 27.83
N ILE A 32 -0.85 16.76 26.82
CA ILE A 32 -1.49 18.08 26.73
C ILE A 32 -3.01 17.95 26.62
N PHE A 33 -3.49 17.05 25.77
CA PHE A 33 -4.92 16.79 25.63
C PHE A 33 -5.52 16.21 26.91
N MET A 34 -4.79 15.37 27.64
CA MET A 34 -5.19 14.90 28.97
C MET A 34 -5.36 16.06 29.95
N ILE A 35 -4.42 17.02 30.03
CA ILE A 35 -4.57 18.20 30.91
C ILE A 35 -5.79 19.04 30.51
N ILE A 36 -5.96 19.30 29.21
CA ILE A 36 -7.10 20.07 28.69
C ILE A 36 -8.41 19.36 28.98
N GLY A 37 -8.49 18.05 28.68
CA GLY A 37 -9.67 17.23 28.92
C GLY A 37 -10.02 17.16 30.39
N PHE A 38 -9.03 16.95 31.26
CA PHE A 38 -9.23 17.00 32.69
C PHE A 38 -9.78 18.37 33.12
N GLY A 39 -9.20 19.48 32.65
CA GLY A 39 -9.73 20.82 32.95
C GLY A 39 -11.14 21.10 32.42
N MET A 40 -11.54 20.48 31.30
CA MET A 40 -12.84 20.68 30.68
C MET A 40 -13.94 19.74 31.22
N PHE A 41 -13.59 18.54 31.67
CA PHE A 41 -14.56 17.48 31.97
C PHE A 41 -14.55 17.00 33.43
N SER A 42 -13.52 17.32 34.23
CA SER A 42 -13.37 16.76 35.60
C SER A 42 -14.18 17.47 36.70
N GLN A 43 -14.65 18.71 36.48
CA GLN A 43 -15.22 19.52 37.56
C GLN A 43 -16.74 19.51 37.65
N ASP A 44 -17.45 19.19 36.57
CA ASP A 44 -18.89 19.45 36.50
C ASP A 44 -19.77 18.18 36.50
N HIS A 45 -19.22 16.97 36.30
CA HIS A 45 -20.05 15.80 35.98
C HIS A 45 -19.59 14.49 36.63
N ASP A 46 -20.32 14.03 37.66
CA ASP A 46 -20.16 12.70 38.27
C ASP A 46 -20.35 11.54 37.26
N GLU A 47 -20.94 11.82 36.08
CA GLU A 47 -21.23 10.83 35.04
C GLU A 47 -20.05 10.56 34.08
N TYR A 48 -18.97 11.37 34.10
CA TYR A 48 -17.87 11.26 33.12
C TYR A 48 -16.70 10.35 33.55
N GLU A 49 -16.98 9.06 33.78
CA GLU A 49 -15.99 8.12 34.33
C GLU A 49 -14.66 8.03 33.53
N TYR A 50 -14.69 8.26 32.21
CA TYR A 50 -13.51 8.11 31.35
C TYR A 50 -12.39 9.14 31.57
N LEU A 51 -12.70 10.33 32.11
CA LEU A 51 -11.74 11.43 32.29
C LEU A 51 -11.60 11.89 33.75
N ASN A 52 -12.12 11.11 34.70
CA ASN A 52 -12.16 11.46 36.13
C ASN A 52 -10.82 11.36 36.86
N SER A 53 -9.87 10.61 36.32
CA SER A 53 -8.50 10.48 36.86
C SER A 53 -7.49 10.79 35.77
N SER A 54 -6.36 11.40 36.12
CA SER A 54 -5.30 11.71 35.16
C SER A 54 -4.74 10.47 34.48
N ALA A 55 -4.60 9.36 35.22
CA ALA A 55 -4.14 8.08 34.67
C ALA A 55 -5.16 7.48 33.70
N ASP A 56 -6.45 7.49 34.09
CA ASP A 56 -7.52 6.94 33.26
C ASP A 56 -7.74 7.79 32.01
N ALA A 57 -7.71 9.12 32.13
CA ALA A 57 -7.81 10.04 31.01
C ALA A 57 -6.71 9.83 29.98
N TYR A 58 -5.46 9.68 30.44
CA TYR A 58 -4.33 9.43 29.56
C TYR A 58 -4.45 8.10 28.83
N TRP A 59 -4.84 7.03 29.55
CA TRP A 59 -5.06 5.71 28.97
C TRP A 59 -6.20 5.71 27.96
N ASN A 60 -7.33 6.31 28.31
CA ASN A 60 -8.52 6.41 27.50
C ASN A 60 -8.26 7.18 26.19
N LEU A 61 -7.44 8.23 26.22
CA LEU A 61 -6.98 8.94 25.02
C LEU A 61 -6.05 8.10 24.14
N ILE A 62 -5.18 7.25 24.72
CA ILE A 62 -4.37 6.29 23.94
C ILE A 62 -5.27 5.29 23.21
N VAL A 63 -6.27 4.75 23.89
CA VAL A 63 -7.22 3.79 23.30
C VAL A 63 -8.14 4.49 22.28
N TYR A 64 -8.44 5.77 22.47
CA TYR A 64 -9.17 6.59 21.50
C TYR A 64 -8.37 6.84 20.23
N LEU A 65 -7.06 7.03 20.36
CA LEU A 65 -6.16 7.18 19.22
C LEU A 65 -6.14 5.92 18.33
N SER A 66 -6.34 4.72 18.91
CA SER A 66 -6.48 3.46 18.16
C SER A 66 -7.91 3.17 17.69
N THR A 67 -8.85 4.10 17.89
CA THR A 67 -10.29 3.99 17.56
C THR A 67 -11.02 2.85 18.28
N ALA A 68 -10.42 2.23 19.30
CA ALA A 68 -11.00 1.07 19.96
C ALA A 68 -12.16 1.41 20.91
N ASN A 69 -12.26 2.66 21.36
CA ASN A 69 -13.33 3.16 22.24
C ASN A 69 -14.02 4.41 21.65
N SER A 70 -13.99 4.56 20.32
CA SER A 70 -14.78 5.57 19.60
C SER A 70 -16.05 4.91 19.06
N PRO A 71 -17.25 5.51 19.22
CA PRO A 71 -17.51 6.85 19.76
C PRO A 71 -17.65 6.91 21.29
N ASP A 72 -17.61 5.78 22.00
CA ASP A 72 -18.00 5.63 23.42
C ASP A 72 -17.42 6.68 24.37
N ILE A 73 -16.15 7.05 24.21
CA ILE A 73 -15.53 8.10 25.04
C ILE A 73 -16.05 9.50 24.75
N ALA A 74 -16.42 9.78 23.50
CA ALA A 74 -16.80 11.11 23.04
C ALA A 74 -18.31 11.35 23.17
N THR A 75 -19.12 10.29 23.22
CA THR A 75 -20.59 10.37 23.31
C THR A 75 -21.07 11.13 24.55
N PRO A 76 -20.60 10.86 25.79
CA PRO A 76 -21.11 11.58 26.96
C PRO A 76 -20.78 13.08 26.90
N ALA A 77 -19.66 13.46 26.27
CA ALA A 77 -19.27 14.88 26.17
C ALA A 77 -20.13 15.60 25.15
N TYR A 78 -20.49 14.90 24.08
CA TYR A 78 -21.40 15.39 23.06
C TYR A 78 -22.81 15.59 23.60
N GLU A 79 -23.30 14.66 24.43
CA GLU A 79 -24.60 14.75 25.10
C GLU A 79 -24.67 15.97 26.03
N HIS A 80 -23.57 16.27 26.73
CA HIS A 80 -23.50 17.47 27.57
C HIS A 80 -23.46 18.77 26.75
N HIS A 81 -22.47 18.91 25.86
CA HIS A 81 -22.35 20.07 25.00
C HIS A 81 -21.69 19.72 23.67
N ARG A 82 -22.40 19.98 22.57
CA ARG A 82 -22.01 19.56 21.21
C ARG A 82 -20.62 20.06 20.78
N LEU A 83 -20.17 21.23 21.28
CA LEU A 83 -18.81 21.73 20.98
C LEU A 83 -17.70 20.89 21.63
N TYR A 84 -17.99 20.09 22.66
CA TYR A 84 -17.00 19.23 23.30
C TYR A 84 -16.58 18.05 22.42
N TYR A 85 -17.39 17.66 21.43
CA TYR A 85 -16.95 16.68 20.44
C TYR A 85 -15.79 17.19 19.57
N LEU A 86 -15.66 18.51 19.40
CA LEU A 86 -14.56 19.12 18.65
C LEU A 86 -13.20 18.83 19.30
N TYR A 87 -13.14 18.72 20.63
CA TYR A 87 -11.91 18.33 21.35
C TYR A 87 -11.39 16.97 20.84
N PHE A 88 -12.27 15.97 20.73
CA PHE A 88 -11.92 14.64 20.26
C PHE A 88 -11.58 14.61 18.76
N CYS A 89 -12.25 15.41 17.94
CA CYS A 89 -11.92 15.56 16.52
C CYS A 89 -10.51 16.14 16.32
N ILE A 90 -10.17 17.21 17.05
CA ILE A 90 -8.86 17.86 16.96
C ILE A 90 -7.77 16.90 17.47
N PHE A 91 -8.02 16.23 18.60
CA PHE A 91 -7.12 15.21 19.14
C PHE A 91 -6.82 14.12 18.10
N TYR A 92 -7.87 13.55 17.50
CA TYR A 92 -7.73 12.48 16.51
C TYR A 92 -7.01 12.97 15.25
N PHE A 93 -7.32 14.17 14.76
CA PHE A 93 -6.67 14.75 13.60
C PHE A 93 -5.15 14.92 13.84
N ILE A 94 -4.76 15.53 14.97
CA ILE A 94 -3.35 15.75 15.29
C ILE A 94 -2.62 14.43 15.54
N GLY A 95 -3.17 13.57 16.40
CA GLY A 95 -2.51 12.33 16.81
C GLY A 95 -2.47 11.28 15.69
N TYR A 96 -3.64 10.95 15.11
CA TYR A 96 -3.76 9.86 14.15
C TYR A 96 -3.42 10.31 12.73
N VAL A 97 -4.07 11.37 12.25
CA VAL A 97 -3.96 11.77 10.84
C VAL A 97 -2.59 12.40 10.55
N LEU A 98 -2.08 13.26 11.44
CA LEU A 98 -0.78 13.88 11.23
C LEU A 98 0.37 13.00 11.73
N ILE A 99 0.44 12.72 13.04
CA ILE A 99 1.64 12.11 13.64
C ILE A 99 1.78 10.63 13.25
N LEU A 100 0.75 9.80 13.48
CA LEU A 100 0.84 8.36 13.18
C LEU A 100 1.03 8.07 11.69
N LYS A 101 0.42 8.84 10.77
CA LYS A 101 0.67 8.67 9.33
C LYS A 101 2.09 9.04 8.92
N VAL A 102 2.69 10.08 9.51
CA VAL A 102 4.10 10.43 9.26
C VAL A 102 5.03 9.32 9.76
N ILE A 103 4.77 8.75 10.94
CA ILE A 103 5.53 7.61 11.45
C ILE A 103 5.43 6.41 10.50
N ALA A 104 4.22 6.05 10.05
CA ALA A 104 4.01 4.96 9.11
C ALA A 104 4.74 5.18 7.77
N ALA A 105 4.67 6.39 7.22
CA ALA A 105 5.36 6.77 5.99
C ALA A 105 6.89 6.64 6.13
N PHE A 106 7.44 7.06 7.27
CA PHE A 106 8.86 6.90 7.55
C PHE A 106 9.29 5.43 7.49
N TYR A 107 8.55 4.51 8.14
CA TYR A 107 8.90 3.09 8.12
C TYR A 107 8.80 2.50 6.71
N ALA A 108 7.79 2.88 5.94
CA ALA A 108 7.62 2.43 4.56
C ALA A 108 8.82 2.84 3.68
N ILE A 109 9.26 4.11 3.76
CA ILE A 109 10.41 4.60 2.99
C ILE A 109 11.67 3.83 3.36
N ASN A 110 11.92 3.63 4.67
CA ASN A 110 13.11 2.91 5.12
C ASN A 110 13.13 1.44 4.70
N PHE A 111 11.97 0.78 4.74
CA PHE A 111 11.84 -0.58 4.28
C PHE A 111 12.12 -0.68 2.78
N LEU A 112 11.61 0.26 1.98
CA LEU A 112 11.85 0.29 0.54
C LEU A 112 13.34 0.52 0.22
N SER A 113 14.00 1.45 0.90
CA SER A 113 15.46 1.66 0.75
C SER A 113 16.26 0.43 1.14
N PHE A 114 15.87 -0.26 2.21
CA PHE A 114 16.51 -1.51 2.61
C PHE A 114 16.33 -2.62 1.55
N LEU A 115 15.13 -2.74 0.98
CA LEU A 115 14.86 -3.68 -0.11
C LEU A 115 15.72 -3.37 -1.33
N GLU A 116 15.83 -2.11 -1.73
CA GLU A 116 16.66 -1.69 -2.85
C GLU A 116 18.14 -2.05 -2.64
N GLU A 117 18.69 -1.75 -1.46
CA GLU A 117 20.06 -2.12 -1.11
C GLU A 117 20.28 -3.64 -1.13
N SER A 118 19.30 -4.40 -0.63
CA SER A 118 19.33 -5.88 -0.61
C SER A 118 19.30 -6.46 -2.03
N MET A 119 18.42 -5.95 -2.88
CA MET A 119 18.33 -6.34 -4.30
C MET A 119 19.62 -5.99 -5.03
N LYS A 120 20.14 -4.78 -4.86
CA LYS A 120 21.41 -4.34 -5.47
C LYS A 120 22.59 -5.19 -5.03
N ARG A 121 22.66 -5.55 -3.75
CA ARG A 121 23.71 -6.43 -3.22
C ARG A 121 23.62 -7.83 -3.83
N THR A 122 22.41 -8.37 -3.92
CA THR A 122 22.16 -9.68 -4.55
C THR A 122 22.55 -9.65 -6.02
N TRP A 123 22.13 -8.62 -6.75
CA TRP A 123 22.49 -8.41 -8.15
C TRP A 123 24.01 -8.34 -8.35
N ASN A 124 24.71 -7.52 -7.56
CA ASN A 124 26.16 -7.40 -7.65
C ASN A 124 26.86 -8.71 -7.31
N HIS A 125 26.36 -9.45 -6.32
CA HIS A 125 26.93 -10.76 -5.98
C HIS A 125 26.74 -11.74 -7.13
N GLN A 126 25.56 -11.77 -7.77
CA GLN A 126 25.30 -12.61 -8.93
C GLN A 126 26.20 -12.27 -10.10
N GLN A 127 26.31 -10.98 -10.47
CA GLN A 127 27.21 -10.53 -11.52
C GLN A 127 28.65 -10.95 -11.25
N HIS A 128 29.13 -10.72 -10.04
CA HIS A 128 30.48 -11.10 -9.64
C HIS A 128 30.71 -12.61 -9.69
N SER A 129 29.74 -13.42 -9.25
CA SER A 129 29.83 -14.88 -9.31
C SER A 129 29.82 -15.38 -10.75
N LEU A 130 29.02 -14.79 -11.64
CA LEU A 130 29.02 -15.11 -13.06
C LEU A 130 30.32 -14.71 -13.74
N ASP A 131 30.89 -13.55 -13.40
CA ASP A 131 32.22 -13.15 -13.87
C ASP A 131 33.31 -14.13 -13.43
N LEU A 132 33.27 -14.59 -12.19
CA LEU A 132 34.20 -15.60 -11.69
C LEU A 132 34.02 -16.95 -12.39
N ALA A 133 32.78 -17.38 -12.64
CA ALA A 133 32.49 -18.59 -13.39
C ALA A 133 33.01 -18.47 -14.82
N PHE A 134 32.74 -17.35 -15.50
CA PHE A 134 33.19 -17.10 -16.86
C PHE A 134 34.71 -17.14 -16.96
N ASN A 135 35.40 -16.44 -16.07
CA ASN A 135 36.86 -16.40 -16.06
C ASN A 135 37.51 -17.76 -15.81
N ARG A 136 36.81 -18.70 -15.17
CA ARG A 136 37.28 -20.08 -14.96
C ARG A 136 36.97 -21.02 -16.12
N MET A 137 35.90 -20.77 -16.86
CA MET A 137 35.43 -21.62 -17.97
C MET A 137 35.92 -21.15 -19.34
N LYS A 138 36.38 -19.90 -19.47
CA LYS A 138 36.79 -19.36 -20.76
C LYS A 138 37.99 -20.13 -21.33
N ASN A 139 37.94 -20.37 -22.63
CA ASN A 139 39.05 -20.90 -23.41
C ASN A 139 40.03 -19.78 -23.81
N ASN A 140 41.10 -20.13 -24.52
CA ASN A 140 42.17 -19.19 -24.91
C ASN A 140 41.67 -18.01 -25.78
N GLU A 141 40.50 -18.14 -26.40
CA GLU A 141 39.85 -17.10 -27.21
C GLU A 141 38.97 -16.15 -26.37
N ASN A 142 39.00 -16.26 -25.03
CA ASN A 142 38.08 -15.57 -24.11
C ASN A 142 36.60 -15.87 -24.38
N LYS A 143 36.26 -17.09 -24.83
CA LYS A 143 34.87 -17.52 -25.04
C LYS A 143 34.58 -18.78 -24.22
N ILE A 144 33.31 -19.10 -24.01
CA ILE A 144 32.89 -20.38 -23.41
C ILE A 144 32.34 -21.27 -24.50
N ASP A 145 32.75 -22.54 -24.49
CA ASP A 145 32.17 -23.57 -25.34
C ASP A 145 30.81 -24.04 -24.79
N SER A 146 29.79 -24.02 -25.64
CA SER A 146 28.41 -24.42 -25.30
C SER A 146 28.33 -25.83 -24.71
N ILE A 147 29.16 -26.77 -25.19
CA ILE A 147 29.15 -28.17 -24.77
C ILE A 147 29.56 -28.30 -23.30
N GLU A 148 30.60 -27.56 -22.91
CA GLU A 148 31.08 -27.55 -21.52
C GLU A 148 30.06 -26.89 -20.58
N LEU A 149 29.42 -25.82 -21.05
CA LEU A 149 28.35 -25.15 -20.32
C LEU A 149 27.14 -26.09 -20.08
N ILE A 150 26.65 -26.75 -21.12
CA ILE A 150 25.52 -27.69 -21.03
C ILE A 150 25.87 -28.81 -20.05
N LYS A 151 27.07 -29.39 -20.13
CA LYS A 151 27.52 -30.44 -19.20
C LYS A 151 27.45 -30.00 -17.74
N ILE A 152 27.87 -28.76 -17.44
CA ILE A 152 27.82 -28.20 -16.09
C ILE A 152 26.36 -27.98 -15.65
N LEU A 153 25.53 -27.40 -16.51
CA LEU A 153 24.11 -27.21 -16.20
C LEU A 153 23.42 -28.55 -15.91
N THR A 154 23.71 -29.61 -16.68
CA THR A 154 23.21 -30.97 -16.42
C THR A 154 23.68 -31.49 -15.07
N SER A 155 24.96 -31.30 -14.75
CA SER A 155 25.54 -31.76 -13.48
C SER A 155 24.93 -31.06 -12.26
N LEU A 156 24.48 -29.81 -12.43
CA LEU A 156 23.82 -29.01 -11.40
C LEU A 156 22.31 -29.25 -11.35
N ASN A 157 21.77 -30.14 -12.20
CA ASN A 157 20.34 -30.43 -12.33
C ASN A 157 19.47 -29.18 -12.57
N ILE A 158 20.02 -28.21 -13.30
CA ILE A 158 19.30 -27.00 -13.71
C ILE A 158 18.51 -27.36 -14.97
N HIS A 159 17.25 -26.93 -15.11
CA HIS A 159 16.52 -27.10 -16.37
C HIS A 159 16.82 -25.90 -17.29
N TRP A 160 17.26 -26.14 -18.52
CA TRP A 160 17.54 -25.10 -19.53
C TRP A 160 16.66 -25.24 -20.78
N ASP A 161 15.57 -25.99 -20.69
CA ASP A 161 14.67 -26.27 -21.81
C ASP A 161 14.11 -24.98 -22.41
N GLY A 162 14.24 -24.84 -23.73
CA GLY A 162 13.76 -23.67 -24.46
C GLY A 162 14.72 -22.47 -24.50
N VAL A 163 15.95 -22.57 -24.00
CA VAL A 163 17.01 -21.57 -24.20
C VAL A 163 17.94 -22.03 -25.31
N LYS A 164 18.08 -21.21 -26.38
CA LYS A 164 19.07 -21.45 -27.43
C LYS A 164 20.43 -20.96 -26.93
N ILE A 165 21.41 -21.86 -26.84
CA ILE A 165 22.79 -21.57 -26.43
C ILE A 165 23.66 -21.65 -27.69
N GLU A 166 24.30 -20.54 -28.06
CA GLU A 166 25.21 -20.48 -29.21
C GLU A 166 26.50 -21.25 -28.94
N ASP A 167 27.17 -21.76 -30.00
CA ASP A 167 28.35 -22.62 -29.87
C ASP A 167 29.50 -21.99 -29.07
N LYS A 168 29.68 -20.67 -29.19
CA LYS A 168 30.71 -19.88 -28.48
C LYS A 168 30.08 -18.63 -27.86
N LEU A 169 30.13 -18.51 -26.54
CA LEU A 169 29.58 -17.37 -25.81
C LEU A 169 30.67 -16.40 -25.33
N GLU A 170 30.46 -15.10 -25.54
CA GLU A 170 31.22 -14.03 -24.89
C GLU A 170 30.70 -13.79 -23.46
N ASN A 171 31.37 -12.92 -22.69
CA ASN A 171 31.05 -12.73 -21.26
C ASN A 171 29.61 -12.23 -21.04
N ASP A 172 29.19 -11.24 -21.81
CA ASP A 172 27.86 -10.64 -21.69
C ASP A 172 26.78 -11.62 -22.16
N ASP A 173 27.01 -12.31 -23.30
CA ASP A 173 26.12 -13.35 -23.83
C ASP A 173 25.95 -14.50 -22.82
N PHE A 174 27.04 -14.97 -22.22
CA PHE A 174 27.00 -16.00 -21.18
C PHE A 174 26.15 -15.57 -19.98
N LYS A 175 26.35 -14.35 -19.49
CA LYS A 175 25.57 -13.81 -18.35
C LYS A 175 24.10 -13.66 -18.70
N GLU A 176 23.79 -13.25 -19.93
CA GLU A 176 22.42 -13.11 -20.42
C GLU A 176 21.75 -14.47 -20.54
N LYS A 177 22.38 -15.47 -21.16
CA LYS A 177 21.83 -16.82 -21.29
C LYS A 177 21.66 -17.51 -19.94
N ILE A 178 22.62 -17.38 -19.02
CA ILE A 178 22.44 -17.90 -17.67
C ILE A 178 21.29 -17.20 -16.96
N ARG A 179 21.13 -15.88 -17.17
CA ARG A 179 19.95 -15.18 -16.67
C ARG A 179 18.67 -15.69 -17.31
N GLU A 180 18.63 -15.93 -18.61
CA GLU A 180 17.47 -16.56 -19.25
C GLU A 180 17.19 -17.94 -18.62
N VAL A 181 18.18 -18.80 -18.44
CA VAL A 181 17.97 -20.13 -17.82
C VAL A 181 17.35 -20.02 -16.42
N PHE A 182 17.79 -19.07 -15.59
CA PHE A 182 17.26 -18.91 -14.22
C PHE A 182 16.00 -18.02 -14.11
N TYR A 183 15.85 -17.04 -15.00
CA TYR A 183 14.86 -15.96 -14.91
C TYR A 183 13.85 -15.93 -16.06
N LYS A 184 13.98 -16.74 -17.11
CA LYS A 184 12.94 -16.92 -18.15
C LYS A 184 11.63 -17.47 -17.59
N ARG A 185 11.61 -17.90 -16.31
CA ARG A 185 10.38 -18.16 -15.56
C ARG A 185 9.67 -16.90 -15.01
N GLN A 186 10.20 -15.70 -15.24
CA GLN A 186 9.65 -14.43 -14.75
C GLN A 186 9.56 -13.34 -15.82
N GLU A 187 9.41 -13.67 -17.10
CA GLU A 187 8.75 -12.73 -18.01
C GLU A 187 7.27 -12.63 -17.62
N THR A 188 6.96 -11.83 -16.60
CA THR A 188 5.71 -11.09 -16.63
C THR A 188 5.76 -10.20 -17.86
N LYS A 189 5.16 -10.68 -18.96
CA LYS A 189 4.90 -9.96 -20.22
C LYS A 189 5.07 -8.46 -20.03
N GLU A 190 6.24 -7.96 -20.40
CA GLU A 190 6.52 -6.53 -20.39
C GLU A 190 5.51 -5.89 -21.36
N TYR A 191 4.77 -4.90 -20.86
CA TYR A 191 3.61 -4.33 -21.51
C TYR A 191 4.02 -3.69 -22.85
N LEU A 192 3.75 -4.36 -23.97
CA LEU A 192 3.64 -3.68 -25.25
C LEU A 192 2.26 -3.00 -25.37
N PRO A 193 2.22 -1.73 -25.84
CA PRO A 193 1.01 -0.94 -25.81
C PRO A 193 0.14 -1.30 -27.01
N ILE A 194 -1.02 -1.90 -26.76
CA ILE A 194 -2.09 -2.03 -27.76
C ILE A 194 -3.33 -1.32 -27.22
N ASP A 195 -3.65 -0.19 -27.85
CA ASP A 195 -4.91 0.56 -27.96
C ASP A 195 -5.94 0.56 -26.81
N SER A 196 -5.49 0.45 -25.57
CA SER A 196 -6.30 0.76 -24.36
C SER A 196 -6.21 2.25 -23.93
N ALA A 197 -5.63 3.10 -24.78
CA ALA A 197 -5.33 4.50 -24.49
C ALA A 197 -6.59 5.37 -24.29
N LYS A 198 -7.75 5.00 -24.84
CA LYS A 198 -8.99 5.80 -24.72
C LYS A 198 -9.80 5.50 -23.44
N ALA A 199 -9.76 4.28 -22.91
CA ALA A 199 -10.56 3.91 -21.72
C ALA A 199 -9.88 4.26 -20.38
N ARG A 200 -8.53 4.21 -20.33
CA ARG A 200 -7.76 4.56 -19.12
C ARG A 200 -7.93 6.01 -18.63
N PRO A 201 -7.92 7.06 -19.48
CA PRO A 201 -8.12 8.42 -19.00
C PRO A 201 -9.54 8.62 -18.48
N ILE A 202 -10.55 7.98 -19.10
CA ILE A 202 -11.94 8.06 -18.66
C ILE A 202 -12.11 7.40 -17.29
N ILE A 203 -11.56 6.19 -17.09
CA ILE A 203 -11.64 5.49 -15.79
C ILE A 203 -10.87 6.24 -14.70
N LYS A 204 -9.68 6.80 -15.03
CA LYS A 204 -8.91 7.63 -14.08
C LYS A 204 -9.63 8.94 -13.75
N CYS A 205 -10.23 9.60 -14.74
CA CYS A 205 -11.02 10.81 -14.58
C CYS A 205 -12.28 10.54 -13.75
N LEU A 206 -12.98 9.44 -14.04
CA LEU A 206 -14.16 9.00 -13.29
C LEU A 206 -13.80 8.63 -11.85
N SER A 207 -12.69 7.92 -11.64
CA SER A 207 -12.15 7.61 -10.31
C SER A 207 -11.79 8.89 -9.53
N PHE A 208 -11.09 9.82 -10.17
CA PHE A 208 -10.78 11.13 -9.59
C PHE A 208 -12.04 11.92 -9.24
N LEU A 209 -13.03 11.97 -10.13
CA LEU A 209 -14.29 12.66 -9.93
C LEU A 209 -15.10 12.02 -8.78
N THR A 210 -15.14 10.70 -8.70
CA THR A 210 -15.81 10.00 -7.58
C THR A 210 -15.13 10.29 -6.25
N ASN A 211 -13.79 10.36 -6.22
CA ASN A 211 -13.04 10.67 -5.00
C ASN A 211 -13.20 12.14 -4.59
N LEU A 212 -13.22 13.07 -5.54
CA LEU A 212 -13.50 14.49 -5.29
C LEU A 212 -14.93 14.68 -4.78
N LEU A 213 -15.90 13.99 -5.38
CA LEU A 213 -17.30 14.02 -4.94
C LEU A 213 -17.44 13.43 -3.52
N SER A 214 -16.74 12.33 -3.21
CA SER A 214 -16.71 11.74 -1.86
C SER A 214 -16.17 12.72 -0.82
N PHE A 215 -15.10 13.44 -1.18
CA PHE A 215 -14.50 14.44 -0.30
C PHE A 215 -15.46 15.62 -0.06
N LEU A 216 -16.08 16.14 -1.12
CA LEU A 216 -17.06 17.23 -1.00
C LEU A 216 -18.29 16.78 -0.20
N LEU A 217 -18.78 15.56 -0.42
CA LEU A 217 -19.92 15.00 0.30
C LEU A 217 -19.60 14.81 1.78
N GLY A 218 -18.39 14.36 2.12
CA GLY A 218 -17.90 14.28 3.50
C GLY A 218 -17.81 15.65 4.18
N VAL A 219 -17.29 16.67 3.48
CA VAL A 219 -17.24 18.05 4.01
C VAL A 219 -18.64 18.65 4.17
N CYS A 220 -19.54 18.43 3.20
CA CYS A 220 -20.93 18.86 3.27
C CYS A 220 -21.70 18.14 4.38
N GLN A 221 -21.50 16.84 4.56
CA GLN A 221 -22.11 16.06 5.63
C GLN A 221 -21.61 16.54 6.99
N PHE A 222 -20.30 16.72 7.13
CA PHE A 222 -19.71 17.21 8.38
C PHE A 222 -20.19 18.62 8.72
N SER A 223 -20.24 19.54 7.74
CA SER A 223 -20.72 20.91 7.96
C SER A 223 -22.24 20.98 8.19
N ALA A 224 -23.04 20.24 7.42
CA ALA A 224 -24.49 20.20 7.57
C ALA A 224 -24.91 19.55 8.89
N LEU A 225 -24.26 18.45 9.28
CA LEU A 225 -24.47 17.86 10.61
C LEU A 225 -24.04 18.84 11.69
N THR A 226 -22.88 19.49 11.59
CA THR A 226 -22.45 20.48 12.58
C THR A 226 -23.47 21.63 12.73
N VAL A 227 -24.00 22.16 11.62
CA VAL A 227 -24.98 23.27 11.62
C VAL A 227 -26.35 22.81 12.13
N LEU A 228 -26.85 21.66 11.69
CA LEU A 228 -28.12 21.10 12.17
C LEU A 228 -28.04 20.71 13.63
N VAL A 229 -26.88 20.19 14.04
CA VAL A 229 -26.58 19.90 15.43
C VAL A 229 -26.55 21.20 16.25
N ILE A 230 -26.10 22.32 15.71
CA ILE A 230 -26.18 23.60 16.45
C ILE A 230 -27.62 24.16 16.48
N LYS A 231 -28.41 23.94 15.42
CA LYS A 231 -29.73 24.54 15.25
C LYS A 231 -30.88 23.76 15.89
N ASP A 232 -30.79 22.44 15.93
CA ASP A 232 -31.89 21.52 16.29
C ASP A 232 -31.64 20.92 17.70
N HIS A 233 -31.78 21.78 18.72
CA HIS A 233 -31.49 21.46 20.12
C HIS A 233 -32.67 20.83 20.88
N ASN A 234 -33.90 20.89 20.34
CA ASN A 234 -35.12 20.60 21.12
C ASN A 234 -36.09 19.60 20.50
N ASP A 235 -35.78 19.04 19.32
CA ASP A 235 -36.64 18.03 18.70
C ASP A 235 -36.19 16.63 19.15
N ASN A 236 -37.14 15.85 19.65
CA ASN A 236 -36.94 14.45 20.02
C ASN A 236 -36.43 13.70 18.78
N ILE A 237 -35.21 13.15 18.89
CA ILE A 237 -34.52 12.38 17.83
C ILE A 237 -35.36 11.18 17.34
N GLU A 238 -36.37 10.79 18.11
CA GLU A 238 -37.32 9.71 17.80
C GLU A 238 -38.39 10.08 16.78
N ASP A 239 -38.57 11.36 16.45
CA ASP A 239 -39.55 11.78 15.43
C ASP A 239 -38.95 11.69 14.02
N TYR A 240 -39.47 10.74 13.23
CA TYR A 240 -39.00 10.44 11.87
C TYR A 240 -39.22 11.61 10.89
N ASP A 241 -40.03 12.60 11.25
CA ASP A 241 -40.29 13.77 10.43
C ASP A 241 -39.32 14.94 10.69
N SER A 242 -38.40 14.79 11.65
CA SER A 242 -37.42 15.82 12.02
C SER A 242 -36.46 16.16 10.86
N THR A 243 -36.04 17.43 10.81
CA THR A 243 -35.13 17.93 9.76
C THR A 243 -33.77 17.23 9.85
N MET A 244 -33.33 16.87 11.06
CA MET A 244 -32.15 16.08 11.32
C MET A 244 -32.27 14.65 10.75
N ALA A 245 -33.36 13.93 11.03
CA ALA A 245 -33.56 12.57 10.53
C ALA A 245 -33.62 12.54 8.98
N LYS A 246 -34.34 13.47 8.36
CA LYS A 246 -34.39 13.62 6.88
C LYS A 246 -33.01 13.89 6.28
N THR A 247 -32.21 14.73 6.93
CA THR A 247 -30.86 15.07 6.44
C THR A 247 -29.88 13.89 6.63
N MET A 248 -29.94 13.19 7.76
CA MET A 248 -29.15 11.99 8.02
C MET A 248 -29.52 10.84 7.06
N MET A 249 -30.81 10.64 6.80
CA MET A 249 -31.29 9.67 5.83
C MET A 249 -30.81 10.03 4.41
N GLY A 250 -30.86 11.31 4.04
CA GLY A 250 -30.34 11.80 2.76
C GLY A 250 -28.85 11.54 2.57
N PHE A 251 -28.02 11.84 3.58
CA PHE A 251 -26.59 11.52 3.53
C PHE A 251 -26.30 10.03 3.56
N SER A 252 -27.07 9.23 4.31
CA SER A 252 -26.93 7.76 4.34
C SER A 252 -27.23 7.13 2.98
N VAL A 253 -28.27 7.59 2.29
CA VAL A 253 -28.58 7.17 0.91
C VAL A 253 -27.46 7.60 -0.04
N ALA A 254 -26.94 8.82 0.10
CA ALA A 254 -25.87 9.32 -0.75
C ALA A 254 -24.55 8.55 -0.55
N LEU A 255 -24.20 8.19 0.69
CA LEU A 255 -23.08 7.30 1.02
C LEU A 255 -23.31 5.88 0.48
N GLY A 256 -24.54 5.37 0.56
CA GLY A 256 -24.92 4.09 -0.03
C GLY A 256 -24.69 4.07 -1.54
N ILE A 257 -25.12 5.11 -2.26
CA ILE A 257 -24.89 5.28 -3.69
C ILE A 257 -23.39 5.39 -4.01
N GLU A 258 -22.63 6.10 -3.18
CA GLU A 258 -21.17 6.24 -3.33
C GLU A 258 -20.46 4.89 -3.19
N ILE A 259 -20.81 4.10 -2.17
CA ILE A 259 -20.26 2.76 -1.93
C ILE A 259 -20.58 1.85 -3.11
N ILE A 260 -21.82 1.86 -3.60
CA ILE A 260 -22.24 1.07 -4.77
C ILE A 260 -21.45 1.52 -6.01
N THR A 261 -21.29 2.82 -6.23
CA THR A 261 -20.55 3.35 -7.39
C THR A 261 -19.07 2.95 -7.34
N LYS A 262 -18.44 2.98 -6.15
CA LYS A 262 -17.06 2.52 -5.94
C LYS A 262 -16.93 1.00 -6.11
N LEU A 263 -17.93 0.24 -5.67
CA LEU A 263 -17.98 -1.21 -5.88
C LEU A 263 -18.12 -1.56 -7.36
N VAL A 264 -18.99 -0.87 -8.10
CA VAL A 264 -19.13 -1.01 -9.56
C VAL A 264 -17.81 -0.65 -10.25
N LEU A 265 -17.16 0.44 -9.85
CA LEU A 265 -15.86 0.84 -10.41
C LEU A 265 -14.76 -0.20 -10.10
N ALA A 266 -14.77 -0.80 -8.90
CA ALA A 266 -13.87 -1.88 -8.51
C ALA A 266 -14.13 -3.15 -9.33
N VAL A 267 -15.39 -3.54 -9.51
CA VAL A 267 -15.80 -4.69 -10.35
C VAL A 267 -15.46 -4.43 -11.81
N MET A 268 -15.63 -3.21 -12.32
CA MET A 268 -15.19 -2.85 -13.69
C MET A 268 -13.67 -2.96 -13.83
N ASN A 269 -12.89 -2.48 -12.85
CA ASN A 269 -11.44 -2.66 -12.84
C ASN A 269 -11.06 -4.14 -12.77
N LEU A 270 -11.78 -4.95 -12.00
CA LEU A 270 -11.57 -6.39 -11.88
C LEU A 270 -11.97 -7.16 -13.15
N ALA A 271 -13.07 -6.76 -13.79
CA ALA A 271 -13.55 -7.35 -15.04
C ALA A 271 -12.61 -7.01 -16.19
N ILE A 272 -12.07 -5.78 -16.23
CA ILE A 272 -11.01 -5.40 -17.17
C ILE A 272 -9.74 -6.24 -16.87
N TYR A 273 -9.43 -6.51 -15.61
CA TYR A 273 -8.32 -7.37 -15.20
C TYR A 273 -8.52 -8.84 -15.60
N CYS A 274 -9.70 -9.43 -15.37
CA CYS A 274 -10.01 -10.82 -15.73
C CYS A 274 -10.20 -11.02 -17.23
N ASN A 275 -10.83 -10.08 -17.94
CA ASN A 275 -10.94 -10.15 -19.40
C ASN A 275 -9.54 -10.12 -20.04
N ARG A 276 -8.63 -9.33 -19.47
CA ARG A 276 -7.22 -9.29 -19.82
C ARG A 276 -6.48 -10.61 -19.53
N GLU A 277 -6.83 -11.33 -18.47
CA GLU A 277 -6.30 -12.66 -18.17
C GLU A 277 -6.84 -13.73 -19.15
N SER A 278 -8.09 -13.60 -19.59
CA SER A 278 -8.72 -14.53 -20.54
C SER A 278 -8.24 -14.35 -21.99
N SER A 279 -8.02 -13.10 -22.44
CA SER A 279 -7.46 -12.82 -23.77
C SER A 279 -5.99 -13.24 -23.84
N ASN A 280 -5.22 -13.04 -22.77
CA ASN A 280 -3.84 -13.52 -22.67
C ASN A 280 -3.72 -15.05 -22.77
N LYS A 281 -4.72 -15.82 -22.30
CA LYS A 281 -4.78 -17.29 -22.45
C LYS A 281 -5.18 -17.73 -23.86
N LYS A 282 -5.98 -16.95 -24.58
CA LYS A 282 -6.42 -17.25 -25.96
C LYS A 282 -5.34 -16.94 -27.00
N GLU A 283 -4.53 -15.90 -26.79
CA GLU A 283 -3.38 -15.62 -27.67
C GLU A 283 -2.30 -16.70 -27.55
N SER A 284 -2.00 -17.19 -26.33
CA SER A 284 -1.04 -18.29 -26.16
C SER A 284 -1.50 -19.61 -26.81
N SER A 285 -2.80 -19.92 -26.82
CA SER A 285 -3.32 -21.13 -27.46
C SER A 285 -3.34 -21.06 -28.99
N ASN A 286 -3.50 -19.85 -29.56
CA ASN A 286 -3.53 -19.67 -31.00
C ASN A 286 -2.11 -19.62 -31.63
N GLU A 287 -1.11 -19.16 -30.88
CA GLU A 287 0.29 -19.24 -31.30
C GLU A 287 0.76 -20.71 -31.40
N ASP A 288 0.36 -21.56 -30.45
CA ASP A 288 0.65 -23.01 -30.44
C ASP A 288 -0.07 -23.79 -31.55
N GLU A 289 -1.26 -23.36 -31.99
CA GLU A 289 -1.95 -23.95 -33.15
C GLU A 289 -1.34 -23.51 -34.50
N SER A 290 -0.79 -22.29 -34.57
CA SER A 290 -0.20 -21.74 -35.79
C SER A 290 1.20 -22.29 -36.11
N SER A 291 1.97 -22.66 -35.08
CA SER A 291 3.25 -23.35 -35.20
C SER A 291 3.07 -24.81 -35.65
N ASN A 292 2.11 -25.53 -35.06
CA ASN A 292 1.75 -26.90 -35.47
C ASN A 292 1.20 -27.01 -36.90
N LYS A 293 0.56 -25.95 -37.42
CA LYS A 293 0.07 -25.93 -38.82
C LYS A 293 1.16 -25.65 -39.86
N LYS A 294 2.26 -25.01 -39.46
CA LYS A 294 3.43 -24.76 -40.34
C LYS A 294 4.38 -25.95 -40.41
N GLU A 295 4.46 -26.79 -39.37
CA GLU A 295 5.24 -28.04 -39.42
C GLU A 295 4.52 -29.11 -40.27
N SER A 296 3.19 -29.20 -40.21
CA SER A 296 2.41 -30.17 -41.01
C SER A 296 2.25 -29.82 -42.49
N SER A 297 2.72 -28.66 -42.96
CA SER A 297 2.65 -28.25 -44.38
C SER A 297 4.00 -28.29 -45.11
N ASN A 298 5.10 -28.62 -44.40
CA ASN A 298 6.45 -28.74 -44.98
C ASN A 298 6.94 -30.20 -45.08
N GLU A 299 6.10 -31.20 -44.79
CA GLU A 299 6.46 -32.63 -44.92
C GLU A 299 5.94 -33.29 -46.22
N ASP A 300 5.27 -32.54 -47.11
CA ASP A 300 4.67 -33.06 -48.36
C ASP A 300 5.17 -32.37 -49.66
N GLU A 301 6.40 -31.84 -49.69
CA GLU A 301 7.11 -31.44 -50.94
C GLU A 301 8.48 -32.11 -51.10
#